data_AF-A0A7J8V880-F1
#
_entry.id   AF-A0A7J8V880-F1
#
_cell.length_a   1.000
_cell.length_b   1.000
_cell.length_c   1.000
_cell.angle_alpha   90.00
_cell.angle_beta   90.00
_cell.angle_gamma   90.00
#
_symmetry.space_group_name_H-M   'P 1'
#
loop_
_entity.id
_entity.type
_entity.pdbx_description
1 polymer ?
#
loop_
_entity_poly.entity_id
_entity_poly.type
_entity_poly.pdbx_seq_one_letter_code
_entity_poly.pdbx_strand_id
1 'polypeptide(L)'
;RKPVKKSGKNEHHLWKKRDSAGSGQKALNLVRIVSQLPSEKETVYGELDKWVAWETEFPLIAAAKALRILRKRSQWLRVIQAESLWNMVLHTHNRSISKRLFSRMISLFDHHSMPEKIIEVFADMEELCVRPDENTVRKVARAFQELGQEDKQKFVLRRYMSKWKYIHFNGERVRVKRHTSDED
;
A
#
# COMPACT_ATOMS: atom_id res chain seq x y z
N ARG A 1 39.95 -23.77 -6.43
CA ARG A 1 39.01 -22.76 -5.91
C ARG A 1 37.69 -22.93 -6.65
N LYS A 2 36.60 -23.32 -5.97
CA LYS A 2 35.28 -23.51 -6.61
C LYS A 2 34.64 -22.12 -6.86
N PRO A 3 33.96 -21.90 -8.00
CA PRO A 3 33.29 -20.63 -8.25
C PRO A 3 32.07 -20.51 -7.34
N VAL A 4 32.03 -19.44 -6.54
CA VAL A 4 30.89 -19.06 -5.71
C VAL A 4 29.77 -18.64 -6.66
N LYS A 5 28.72 -19.47 -6.77
CA LYS A 5 27.46 -19.09 -7.41
C LYS A 5 26.87 -17.93 -6.62
N LYS A 6 26.86 -16.74 -7.20
CA LYS A 6 26.06 -15.61 -6.70
C LYS A 6 24.60 -16.04 -6.74
N SER A 7 23.96 -16.10 -5.57
CA SER A 7 22.52 -16.31 -5.46
C SER A 7 21.83 -15.18 -6.21
N GLY A 8 21.07 -15.55 -7.25
CA GLY A 8 20.18 -14.61 -7.91
C GLY A 8 19.30 -13.95 -6.86
N LYS A 9 19.17 -12.63 -6.93
CA LYS A 9 18.21 -11.89 -6.14
C LYS A 9 16.82 -12.39 -6.54
N ASN A 10 16.29 -13.35 -5.80
CA ASN A 10 14.90 -13.76 -5.90
C ASN A 10 14.07 -12.61 -5.34
N GLU A 11 13.70 -11.68 -6.22
CA GLU A 11 12.60 -10.76 -5.95
C GLU A 11 11.34 -11.62 -5.77
N HIS A 12 11.04 -11.96 -4.52
CA HIS A 12 9.79 -12.58 -4.13
C HIS A 12 8.68 -11.53 -4.25
N HIS A 13 8.23 -11.26 -5.49
CA HIS A 13 7.01 -10.52 -5.74
C HIS A 13 5.84 -11.38 -5.23
N LEU A 14 5.51 -11.29 -3.93
CA LEU A 14 4.37 -11.98 -3.30
C LEU A 14 3.04 -11.71 -4.00
N TRP A 15 3.02 -10.59 -4.69
CA TRP A 15 1.99 -10.17 -5.59
C TRP A 15 2.41 -10.66 -6.97
N LYS A 16 1.85 -11.79 -7.44
CA LYS A 16 1.63 -11.88 -8.89
C LYS A 16 0.90 -10.58 -9.24
N LYS A 17 1.38 -9.83 -10.23
CA LYS A 17 0.72 -8.65 -10.82
C LYS A 17 -0.67 -9.08 -11.34
N ARG A 18 -1.59 -9.40 -10.44
CA ARG A 18 -3.00 -9.40 -10.69
C ARG A 18 -3.42 -7.99 -10.33
N ASP A 19 -4.08 -7.36 -11.27
CA ASP A 19 -4.79 -6.09 -11.15
C ASP A 19 -5.98 -6.18 -10.15
N SER A 20 -5.86 -7.05 -9.13
CA SER A 20 -6.94 -7.52 -8.26
C SER A 20 -7.20 -6.64 -7.04
N ALA A 21 -6.49 -5.51 -6.91
CA ALA A 21 -6.99 -4.42 -6.08
C ALA A 21 -7.86 -3.52 -6.98
N GLY A 22 -9.08 -3.18 -6.56
CA GLY A 22 -9.97 -2.29 -7.32
C GLY A 22 -9.31 -0.95 -7.74
N SER A 23 -8.20 -0.58 -7.11
CA SER A 23 -7.34 0.54 -7.49
C SER A 23 -6.80 0.48 -8.93
N GLY A 24 -6.60 -0.71 -9.52
CA GLY A 24 -6.21 -0.84 -10.94
C GLY A 24 -7.32 -0.35 -11.89
N GLN A 25 -8.56 -0.74 -11.62
CA GLN A 25 -9.72 -0.29 -12.39
C GLN A 25 -9.99 1.21 -12.18
N LYS A 26 -9.82 1.70 -10.95
CA LYS A 26 -9.92 3.14 -10.64
C LYS A 26 -8.85 3.95 -11.36
N ALA A 27 -7.61 3.45 -11.42
CA ALA A 27 -6.54 4.08 -12.18
C ALA A 27 -6.85 4.12 -13.68
N LEU A 28 -7.41 3.05 -14.25
CA LEU A 28 -7.85 3.04 -15.65
C LEU A 28 -8.99 4.03 -15.91
N ASN A 29 -9.95 4.15 -14.98
CA ASN A 29 -11.01 5.15 -15.08
C ASN A 29 -10.44 6.58 -15.04
N LEU A 30 -9.50 6.85 -14.13
CA LEU A 30 -8.82 8.14 -14.06
C LEU A 30 -8.03 8.46 -15.34
N VAL A 31 -7.29 7.49 -15.87
CA VAL A 31 -6.60 7.64 -17.16
C VAL A 31 -7.59 7.95 -18.28
N ARG A 32 -8.75 7.30 -18.31
CA ARG A 32 -9.81 7.56 -19.30
C ARG A 32 -10.35 8.99 -19.18
N ILE A 33 -10.71 9.42 -17.97
CA ILE A 33 -11.21 10.78 -17.70
C ILE A 33 -10.16 11.82 -18.12
N VAL A 34 -8.94 11.72 -17.60
CA VAL A 34 -7.84 12.65 -17.91
C VAL A 34 -7.51 12.67 -19.40
N SER A 35 -7.62 11.56 -20.11
CA SER A 35 -7.36 11.52 -21.56
C SER A 35 -8.42 12.27 -22.38
N GLN A 36 -9.67 12.32 -21.89
CA GLN A 36 -10.83 12.89 -22.58
C GLN A 36 -11.03 14.39 -22.30
N LEU A 37 -10.37 14.96 -21.28
CA LEU A 37 -10.55 16.36 -20.90
C LEU A 37 -9.79 17.31 -21.84
N PRO A 38 -10.32 18.51 -22.15
CA PRO A 38 -9.57 19.57 -22.81
C PRO A 38 -8.27 19.87 -22.06
N SER A 39 -7.23 20.37 -22.72
CA SER A 39 -5.96 20.74 -22.04
C SER A 39 -6.08 21.99 -21.17
N GLU A 40 -7.27 22.57 -21.08
CA GLU A 40 -7.57 23.75 -20.30
C GLU A 40 -7.54 23.45 -18.79
N LYS A 41 -6.75 24.26 -18.09
CA LYS A 41 -6.38 24.05 -16.69
C LYS A 41 -7.62 23.93 -15.78
N GLU A 42 -8.57 24.85 -15.91
CA GLU A 42 -9.75 24.93 -15.05
C GLU A 42 -10.73 23.77 -15.24
N THR A 43 -10.97 23.34 -16.48
CA THR A 43 -11.83 22.18 -16.79
C THR A 43 -11.24 20.90 -16.23
N VAL A 44 -9.92 20.74 -16.35
CA VAL A 44 -9.21 19.59 -15.80
C VAL A 44 -9.33 19.57 -14.28
N TYR A 45 -9.10 20.69 -13.59
CA TYR A 45 -9.25 20.73 -12.13
C TYR A 45 -10.68 20.55 -11.66
N GLY A 46 -11.69 21.12 -12.33
CA GLY A 46 -13.09 20.98 -11.95
C GLY A 46 -13.62 19.55 -12.08
N GLU A 47 -13.25 18.83 -13.14
CA GLU A 47 -13.63 17.43 -13.32
C GLU A 47 -12.87 16.49 -12.37
N LEU A 48 -11.62 16.85 -12.03
CA LEU A 48 -10.84 16.11 -11.05
C LEU A 48 -11.31 16.34 -9.60
N ASP A 49 -11.73 17.55 -9.25
CA ASP A 49 -12.30 17.87 -7.94
C ASP A 49 -13.63 17.13 -7.72
N LYS A 50 -14.49 17.09 -8.74
CA LYS A 50 -15.69 16.23 -8.76
C LYS A 50 -15.33 14.76 -8.56
N TRP A 51 -14.32 14.25 -9.27
CA TRP A 51 -13.90 12.85 -9.16
C TRP A 51 -13.41 12.49 -7.74
N VAL A 52 -12.59 13.35 -7.13
CA VAL A 52 -12.14 13.18 -5.73
C VAL A 52 -13.33 13.19 -4.76
N ALA A 53 -14.37 13.99 -5.03
CA ALA A 53 -15.56 14.08 -4.18
C ALA A 53 -16.45 12.82 -4.19
N TRP A 54 -16.35 11.94 -5.20
CA TRP A 54 -17.10 10.67 -5.28
C TRP A 54 -16.32 9.44 -4.78
N GLU A 55 -15.03 9.60 -4.46
CA GLU A 55 -14.17 8.49 -4.04
C GLU A 55 -14.16 8.37 -2.50
N THR A 56 -14.87 7.38 -1.97
CA THR A 56 -15.00 7.15 -0.51
C THR A 56 -13.73 6.60 0.15
N GLU A 57 -12.75 6.14 -0.63
CA GLU A 57 -11.43 5.69 -0.18
C GLU A 57 -10.34 6.43 -0.97
N PHE A 58 -9.52 7.20 -0.24
CA PHE A 58 -8.52 8.15 -0.77
C PHE A 58 -7.81 7.66 -2.07
N PRO A 59 -7.90 8.39 -3.21
CA PRO A 59 -7.45 7.90 -4.52
C PRO A 59 -5.94 8.00 -4.77
N LEU A 60 -5.11 7.93 -3.72
CA LEU A 60 -3.66 8.09 -3.87
C LEU A 60 -3.07 7.02 -4.81
N ILE A 61 -3.54 5.80 -4.68
CA ILE A 61 -2.93 4.69 -5.41
C ILE A 61 -3.51 4.57 -6.83
N ALA A 62 -4.78 4.94 -7.00
CA ALA A 62 -5.35 5.14 -8.33
C ALA A 62 -4.60 6.24 -9.10
N ALA A 63 -4.29 7.36 -8.45
CA ALA A 63 -3.51 8.47 -9.03
C ALA A 63 -2.07 8.06 -9.37
N ALA A 64 -1.36 7.39 -8.45
CA ALA A 64 0.00 6.91 -8.67
C ALA A 64 0.08 5.88 -9.82
N LYS A 65 -0.89 4.95 -9.89
CA LYS A 65 -0.99 3.98 -10.99
C LYS A 65 -1.33 4.65 -12.32
N ALA A 66 -2.23 5.63 -12.33
CA ALA A 66 -2.57 6.40 -13.52
C ALA A 66 -1.33 7.14 -14.08
N LEU A 67 -0.54 7.77 -13.21
CA LEU A 67 0.72 8.41 -13.58
C LEU A 67 1.70 7.45 -14.25
N ARG A 68 1.87 6.24 -13.68
CA ARG A 68 2.73 5.20 -14.25
C ARG A 68 2.25 4.76 -15.64
N ILE A 69 0.94 4.65 -15.84
CA ILE A 69 0.34 4.28 -17.14
C ILE A 69 0.55 5.41 -18.17
N LEU A 70 0.29 6.67 -17.81
CA LEU A 70 0.44 7.82 -18.70
C LEU A 70 1.90 8.01 -19.15
N ARG A 71 2.86 7.81 -18.24
CA ARG A 71 4.29 7.85 -18.54
C ARG A 71 4.72 6.76 -19.51
N LYS A 72 4.18 5.53 -19.37
CA LYS A 72 4.41 4.42 -20.32
C LYS A 72 3.82 4.70 -21.70
N ARG A 73 2.72 5.46 -21.77
CA ARG A 73 2.04 5.86 -23.01
C ARG A 73 2.62 7.14 -23.64
N SER A 74 3.71 7.69 -23.09
CA SER A 74 4.36 8.93 -23.56
C SER A 74 3.43 10.15 -23.62
N GLN A 75 2.37 10.18 -22.80
CA GLN A 75 1.41 11.29 -22.74
C GLN A 75 1.88 12.36 -21.75
N TRP A 76 3.00 13.02 -22.05
CA TRP A 76 3.70 13.92 -21.12
C TRP A 76 2.86 15.09 -20.61
N LEU A 77 2.02 15.69 -21.46
CA LEU A 77 1.09 16.75 -21.06
C LEU A 77 0.11 16.26 -19.97
N ARG A 78 -0.34 15.00 -20.06
CA ARG A 78 -1.23 14.36 -19.08
C ARG A 78 -0.50 13.92 -17.81
N VAL A 79 0.77 13.53 -17.94
CA VAL A 79 1.64 13.25 -16.78
C VAL A 79 1.79 14.51 -15.93
N ILE A 80 2.06 15.67 -16.54
CA ILE A 80 2.19 16.94 -15.83
C ILE A 80 0.87 17.32 -15.13
N GLN A 81 -0.26 17.12 -15.81
CA GLN A 81 -1.59 17.37 -15.22
C GLN A 81 -1.86 16.44 -14.01
N ALA A 82 -1.60 15.14 -14.13
CA ALA A 82 -1.78 14.19 -13.04
C ALA A 82 -0.75 14.37 -11.89
N GLU A 83 0.48 14.82 -12.18
CA GLU A 83 1.49 15.15 -11.16
C GLU A 83 1.09 16.41 -10.38
N SER A 84 0.49 17.39 -11.06
CA SER A 84 -0.03 18.58 -10.39
C SER A 84 -1.20 18.25 -9.44
N LEU A 85 -2.05 17.28 -9.80
CA LEU A 85 -3.10 16.75 -8.93
C LEU A 85 -2.52 15.98 -7.75
N TRP A 86 -1.54 15.12 -8.01
CA TRP A 86 -0.80 14.42 -6.95
C TRP A 86 -0.23 15.41 -5.94
N ASN A 87 0.43 16.47 -6.41
CA ASN A 87 0.98 17.51 -5.55
C ASN A 87 -0.10 18.32 -4.84
N MET A 88 -1.24 18.63 -5.48
CA MET A 88 -2.37 19.31 -4.85
C MET A 88 -3.00 18.47 -3.73
N VAL A 89 -3.30 17.20 -3.99
CA VAL A 89 -3.86 16.25 -3.02
C VAL A 89 -2.87 15.98 -1.89
N LEU A 90 -1.59 15.83 -2.22
CA LEU A 90 -0.52 15.76 -1.23
C LEU A 90 -0.50 17.02 -0.38
N HIS A 91 -0.43 18.23 -0.95
CA HIS A 91 -0.30 19.49 -0.21
C HIS A 91 -1.53 19.86 0.62
N THR A 92 -2.76 19.58 0.15
CA THR A 92 -4.00 19.81 0.91
C THR A 92 -4.14 18.86 2.10
N HIS A 93 -3.53 17.67 2.04
CA HIS A 93 -3.56 16.67 3.11
C HIS A 93 -2.18 16.38 3.76
N ASN A 94 -1.14 17.16 3.46
CA ASN A 94 0.27 16.85 3.78
C ASN A 94 0.64 16.98 5.25
N ARG A 95 -0.29 17.34 6.15
CA ARG A 95 0.03 17.26 7.57
C ARG A 95 0.05 15.82 8.10
N SER A 96 -0.52 14.84 7.38
CA SER A 96 -0.01 13.47 7.34
C SER A 96 -0.91 12.55 6.51
N ILE A 97 -0.41 11.99 5.40
CA ILE A 97 -0.75 10.60 5.06
C ILE A 97 0.15 9.74 5.95
N SER A 98 -0.17 9.71 7.25
CA SER A 98 0.65 9.02 8.24
C SER A 98 0.35 7.54 8.16
N LYS A 99 1.36 6.74 8.49
CA LYS A 99 1.22 5.38 9.02
C LYS A 99 -0.04 5.18 9.89
N ARG A 100 -0.42 6.21 10.66
CA ARG A 100 -1.63 6.26 11.51
C ARG A 100 -2.95 6.13 10.75
N LEU A 101 -3.08 6.74 9.56
CA LEU A 101 -4.29 6.63 8.74
C LEU A 101 -4.46 5.18 8.25
N PHE A 102 -3.41 4.60 7.68
CA PHE A 102 -3.40 3.19 7.26
C PHE A 102 -3.71 2.25 8.43
N SER A 103 -3.06 2.44 9.59
CA SER A 103 -3.34 1.63 10.79
C SER A 103 -4.80 1.75 11.27
N ARG A 104 -5.44 2.91 11.07
CA ARG A 104 -6.86 3.11 11.39
C ARG A 104 -7.78 2.41 10.41
N MET A 105 -7.52 2.50 9.11
CA MET A 105 -8.28 1.78 8.07
C MET A 105 -8.20 0.26 8.29
N ILE A 106 -6.97 -0.27 8.46
CA ILE A 106 -6.75 -1.69 8.77
C ILE A 106 -7.52 -2.10 10.02
N SER A 107 -7.53 -1.27 11.06
CA SER A 107 -8.27 -1.56 12.29
C SER A 107 -9.78 -1.57 12.08
N LEU A 108 -10.31 -0.65 11.29
CA LEU A 108 -11.74 -0.61 10.95
C LEU A 108 -12.15 -1.88 10.20
N PHE A 109 -11.39 -2.29 9.18
CA PHE A 109 -11.69 -3.52 8.44
C PHE A 109 -11.54 -4.80 9.26
N ASP A 110 -10.55 -4.85 10.17
CA ASP A 110 -10.37 -5.96 11.13
C ASP A 110 -11.58 -6.08 12.07
N HIS A 111 -12.15 -4.96 12.54
CA HIS A 111 -13.38 -4.98 13.34
C HIS A 111 -14.60 -5.46 12.56
N HIS A 112 -14.68 -5.15 11.27
CA HIS A 112 -15.77 -5.59 10.40
C HIS A 112 -15.53 -6.95 9.73
N SER A 113 -14.46 -7.67 10.11
CA SER A 113 -14.11 -9.00 9.55
C SER A 113 -14.01 -8.98 8.02
N MET A 114 -13.32 -7.97 7.47
CA MET A 114 -13.10 -7.80 6.03
C MET A 114 -11.62 -8.06 5.66
N PRO A 115 -11.14 -9.31 5.68
CA PRO A 115 -9.72 -9.63 5.49
C PRO A 115 -9.19 -9.26 4.09
N GLU A 116 -10.03 -9.31 3.05
CA GLU A 116 -9.63 -8.90 1.69
C GLU A 116 -9.28 -7.42 1.65
N LYS A 117 -10.08 -6.59 2.31
CA LYS A 117 -9.83 -5.13 2.41
C LYS A 117 -8.59 -4.81 3.22
N ILE A 118 -8.30 -5.58 4.27
CA ILE A 118 -7.04 -5.48 5.00
C ILE A 118 -5.84 -5.74 4.09
N ILE A 119 -5.91 -6.77 3.25
CA ILE A 119 -4.84 -7.10 2.30
C ILE A 119 -4.70 -6.02 1.22
N GLU A 120 -5.80 -5.47 0.70
CA GLU A 120 -5.76 -4.35 -0.25
C GLU A 120 -5.04 -3.15 0.35
N VAL A 121 -5.45 -2.70 1.54
CA VAL A 121 -4.82 -1.56 2.22
C VAL A 121 -3.34 -1.85 2.57
N PHE A 122 -2.98 -3.10 2.86
CA PHE A 122 -1.59 -3.48 3.07
C PHE A 122 -0.76 -3.48 1.78
N ALA A 123 -1.32 -3.95 0.65
CA ALA A 123 -0.69 -3.85 -0.66
C ALA A 123 -0.34 -2.40 -0.99
N ASP A 124 -1.30 -1.53 -0.68
CA ASP A 124 -1.26 -0.10 -0.85
C ASP A 124 -0.14 0.55 0.01
N MET A 125 0.04 0.09 1.27
CA MET A 125 1.18 0.49 2.11
C MET A 125 2.52 0.07 1.52
N GLU A 126 2.65 -1.17 1.03
CA GLU A 126 3.89 -1.69 0.41
C GLU A 126 4.25 -0.89 -0.85
N GLU A 127 3.26 -0.58 -1.70
CA GLU A 127 3.45 0.17 -2.95
C GLU A 127 3.91 1.61 -2.68
N LEU A 128 3.41 2.22 -1.59
CA LEU A 128 3.81 3.56 -1.14
C LEU A 128 5.06 3.55 -0.24
N CYS A 129 5.71 2.41 -0.05
CA CYS A 129 6.85 2.24 0.85
C CYS A 129 6.58 2.69 2.30
N VAL A 130 5.31 2.64 2.74
CA VAL A 130 4.90 2.99 4.11
C VAL A 130 5.04 1.77 5.00
N ARG A 131 6.00 1.80 5.94
CA ARG A 131 6.23 0.67 6.84
C ARG A 131 5.10 0.54 7.89
N PRO A 132 4.43 -0.61 8.00
CA PRO A 132 3.39 -0.84 9.02
C PRO A 132 3.98 -0.90 10.43
N ASP A 133 3.18 -0.59 11.46
CA ASP A 133 3.51 -0.91 12.85
C ASP A 133 3.21 -2.36 13.18
N GLU A 134 3.70 -2.83 14.34
CA GLU A 134 3.49 -4.20 14.77
C GLU A 134 2.01 -4.58 14.94
N ASN A 135 1.13 -3.64 15.27
CA ASN A 135 -0.28 -3.93 15.40
C ASN A 135 -0.91 -4.19 14.02
N THR A 136 -0.62 -3.31 13.05
CA THR A 136 -1.02 -3.47 11.66
C THR A 136 -0.48 -4.78 11.07
N VAL A 137 0.80 -5.11 11.30
CA VAL A 137 1.40 -6.37 10.80
C VAL A 137 0.69 -7.60 11.39
N ARG A 138 0.30 -7.59 12.68
CA ARG A 138 -0.47 -8.69 13.28
C ARG A 138 -1.85 -8.86 12.63
N LYS A 139 -2.55 -7.76 12.36
CA LYS A 139 -3.87 -7.78 11.70
C LYS A 139 -3.77 -8.28 10.25
N VAL A 140 -2.76 -7.81 9.52
CA VAL A 140 -2.47 -8.30 8.16
C VAL A 140 -2.11 -9.78 8.15
N ALA A 141 -1.27 -10.23 9.09
CA ALA A 141 -0.93 -11.64 9.23
C ALA A 141 -2.17 -12.51 9.50
N ARG A 142 -3.08 -12.04 10.37
CA ARG A 142 -4.35 -12.69 10.64
C ARG A 142 -5.25 -12.72 9.40
N ALA A 143 -5.36 -11.63 8.65
CA ALA A 143 -6.16 -11.59 7.42
C ALA A 143 -5.64 -12.60 6.37
N PHE A 144 -4.31 -12.74 6.22
CA PHE A 144 -3.74 -13.77 5.36
C PHE A 144 -4.07 -15.19 5.85
N GLN A 145 -4.06 -15.42 7.16
CA GLN A 145 -4.45 -16.70 7.74
C GLN A 145 -5.91 -17.04 7.48
N GLU A 146 -6.83 -16.08 7.70
CA GLU A 146 -8.27 -16.24 7.46
C GLU A 146 -8.59 -16.56 5.99
N LEU A 147 -7.76 -16.08 5.07
CA LEU A 147 -7.86 -16.38 3.64
C LEU A 147 -7.06 -17.60 3.19
N GLY A 148 -6.51 -18.39 4.12
CA GLY A 148 -5.72 -19.59 3.84
C GLY A 148 -4.38 -19.33 3.14
N GLN A 149 -3.85 -18.12 3.23
CA GLN A 149 -2.61 -17.68 2.56
C GLN A 149 -1.42 -17.72 3.54
N GLU A 150 -1.13 -18.88 4.13
CA GLU A 150 -0.12 -19.05 5.19
C GLU A 150 1.30 -18.65 4.77
N ASP A 151 1.70 -18.89 3.52
CA ASP A 151 3.02 -18.48 3.02
C ASP A 151 3.20 -16.96 3.09
N LYS A 152 2.14 -16.20 2.78
CA LYS A 152 2.16 -14.74 2.83
C LYS A 152 2.10 -14.24 4.27
N GLN A 153 1.36 -14.92 5.14
CA GLN A 153 1.38 -14.66 6.59
C GLN A 153 2.81 -14.79 7.14
N LYS A 154 3.48 -15.92 6.88
CA LYS A 154 4.87 -16.16 7.31
C LYS A 154 5.81 -15.10 6.77
N PHE A 155 5.66 -14.73 5.49
CA PHE A 155 6.45 -13.65 4.90
C PHE A 155 6.28 -12.32 5.66
N VAL A 156 5.03 -11.87 5.86
CA VAL A 156 4.74 -10.58 6.49
C VAL A 156 5.29 -10.53 7.91
N LEU A 157 5.12 -11.61 8.66
CA LEU A 157 5.69 -11.74 10.01
C LEU A 157 7.21 -11.65 9.97
N ARG A 158 7.90 -12.44 9.14
CA ARG A 158 9.36 -12.43 9.04
C ARG A 158 9.92 -11.07 8.58
N ARG A 159 9.22 -10.38 7.69
CA ARG A 159 9.66 -9.12 7.08
C ARG A 159 9.48 -7.91 7.99
N TYR A 160 8.34 -7.84 8.69
CA TYR A 160 7.91 -6.62 9.39
C TYR A 160 7.85 -6.73 10.91
N MET A 161 7.74 -7.93 11.50
CA MET A 161 7.78 -8.10 12.96
C MET A 161 9.21 -7.90 13.49
N SER A 162 9.32 -7.24 14.65
CA SER A 162 10.57 -7.22 15.39
C SER A 162 10.87 -8.60 15.99
N LYS A 163 12.14 -9.02 15.87
CA LYS A 163 12.68 -10.21 16.57
C LYS A 163 12.74 -10.02 18.09
N TRP A 164 12.65 -8.78 18.55
CA TRP A 164 12.76 -8.41 19.95
C TRP A 164 11.49 -7.70 20.38
N LYS A 165 10.94 -8.08 21.54
CA LYS A 165 9.85 -7.36 22.19
C LYS A 165 10.31 -6.88 23.57
N TYR A 166 9.76 -5.75 24.00
CA TYR A 166 9.88 -5.32 25.38
C TYR A 166 8.73 -5.91 26.19
N ILE A 167 9.06 -6.47 27.34
CA ILE A 167 8.10 -6.90 28.35
C ILE A 167 8.42 -6.17 29.65
N HIS A 168 7.41 -6.00 30.49
CA HIS A 168 7.64 -5.58 31.87
C HIS A 168 7.78 -6.82 32.73
N PHE A 169 8.88 -6.92 33.47
CA PHE A 169 9.16 -8.00 34.40
C PHE A 169 9.69 -7.37 35.69
N ASN A 170 9.01 -7.62 36.81
CA ASN A 170 9.33 -7.02 38.12
C ASN A 170 9.48 -5.48 38.09
N GLY A 171 8.63 -4.79 37.34
CA GLY A 171 8.67 -3.33 37.20
C GLY A 171 9.75 -2.81 36.22
N GLU A 172 10.65 -3.67 35.75
CA GLU A 172 11.68 -3.30 34.76
C GLU A 172 11.25 -3.62 33.32
N ARG A 173 11.70 -2.80 32.36
CA ARG A 173 11.51 -3.04 30.93
C ARG A 173 12.63 -3.91 30.39
N VAL A 174 12.36 -5.20 30.22
CA VAL A 174 13.34 -6.17 29.70
C VAL A 174 13.08 -6.42 28.21
N ARG A 175 14.15 -6.46 27.40
CA ARG A 175 14.07 -6.83 25.98
C ARG A 175 14.26 -8.33 25.82
N VAL A 176 13.26 -9.03 25.31
CA VAL A 176 13.28 -10.49 25.10
C VAL A 176 13.19 -10.84 23.62
N LYS A 177 13.89 -11.91 23.20
CA LYS A 177 13.77 -12.46 21.83
C LYS A 177 12.38 -13.09 21.68
N ARG A 178 11.72 -12.84 20.57
CA ARG A 178 10.42 -13.44 20.23
C ARG A 178 10.72 -14.81 19.63
N HIS A 179 10.20 -15.89 20.24
CA HIS A 179 10.30 -17.23 19.66
C HIS A 179 9.46 -17.25 18.37
N THR A 180 10.11 -17.57 17.25
CA THR A 180 9.45 -17.83 15.97
C THR A 180 9.56 -19.32 15.74
N SER A 181 8.44 -20.01 15.49
CA SER A 181 8.33 -21.46 15.27
C SER A 181 8.99 -21.97 13.97
N ASP A 182 10.00 -21.24 13.48
CA ASP A 182 10.82 -21.58 12.31
C ASP A 182 12.23 -22.06 12.74
N GLU A 183 12.44 -22.33 14.03
CA GLU A 183 13.71 -22.85 14.58
C GLU A 183 13.72 -24.40 14.76
N ASP A 184 12.74 -25.12 14.19
CA ASP A 184 12.72 -26.60 14.11
C ASP A 184 12.78 -27.10 12.66
#